data_AF-U1QBS4-F1
#
_entry.id   AF-U1QBS4-F1
#
_cell.length_a   1.000
_cell.length_b   1.000
_cell.length_c   1.000
_cell.angle_alpha   90.00
_cell.angle_beta   90.00
_cell.angle_gamma   90.00
#
_symmetry.space_group_name_H-M   'P 1'
#
loop_
_entity.id
_entity.type
_entity.pdbx_description
1 polymer ?
#
loop_
_entity_poly.entity_id
_entity_poly.type
_entity_poly.pdbx_seq_one_letter_code
_entity_poly.pdbx_strand_id
1 'polypeptide(L)'
;MYCRWRGLPLAALRAAPTTARDPASIDDTGEPTDGRSDIDDDLNWDDASATPDGGEAVAPADVDDPWGVDRFFEEVDRPTYGVDPEQLRDGLELLARTEDDSVWVSPGLPFVVPMFLGLLVAFTYGDLLFALLGWLGLGIA
;
A
#
# COMPACT_ATOMS: atom_id res chain seq x y z
N MET A 1 9.31 -4.17 -0.92
CA MET A 1 9.59 -5.61 -1.12
C MET A 1 9.63 -5.95 -2.59
N TYR A 2 8.49 -6.02 -3.31
CA TYR A 2 8.47 -6.37 -4.74
C TYR A 2 9.42 -5.54 -5.61
N CYS A 3 9.37 -4.21 -5.56
CA CYS A 3 10.26 -3.36 -6.36
C CYS A 3 11.75 -3.60 -6.06
N ARG A 4 12.06 -3.95 -4.81
CA ARG A 4 13.42 -4.26 -4.38
C ARG A 4 13.88 -5.64 -4.87
N TRP A 5 13.01 -6.64 -4.75
CA TRP A 5 13.22 -7.96 -5.36
C TRP A 5 13.46 -7.85 -6.87
N ARG A 6 12.72 -6.97 -7.54
CA ARG A 6 12.90 -6.71 -8.97
C ARG A 6 14.10 -5.82 -9.31
N GLY A 7 14.74 -5.18 -8.32
CA GLY A 7 15.80 -4.19 -8.56
C GLY A 7 15.33 -2.93 -9.29
N LEU A 8 14.03 -2.60 -9.23
CA LEU A 8 13.41 -1.51 -9.98
C LEU A 8 13.03 -0.33 -9.06
N PRO A 9 13.70 0.84 -9.17
CA PRO A 9 13.30 2.04 -8.45
C PRO A 9 11.88 2.50 -8.82
N LEU A 10 11.20 3.14 -7.86
CA LEU A 10 9.84 3.64 -8.08
C LEU A 10 9.79 4.70 -9.20
N ALA A 11 10.79 5.59 -9.23
CA ALA A 11 10.91 6.60 -10.29
C ALA A 11 11.08 5.97 -11.68
N ALA A 12 11.90 4.91 -11.81
CA ALA A 12 12.09 4.19 -13.07
C ALA A 12 10.82 3.44 -13.53
N LEU A 13 10.08 2.80 -12.61
CA LEU A 13 8.79 2.18 -12.91
C LEU A 13 7.81 3.20 -13.52
N ARG A 14 7.72 4.40 -12.92
CA ARG A 14 6.84 5.48 -13.41
C ARG A 14 7.33 6.12 -14.70
N ALA A 15 8.65 6.17 -14.93
CA ALA A 15 9.23 6.73 -16.14
C ALA A 15 9.00 5.83 -17.37
N ALA A 16 9.00 4.51 -17.20
CA ALA A 16 8.79 3.54 -18.26
C ALA A 16 7.78 2.43 -17.88
N PRO A 17 6.51 2.77 -17.62
CA PRO A 17 5.52 1.84 -17.07
C PRO A 17 5.20 0.69 -18.02
N THR A 18 5.20 0.94 -19.32
CA THR A 18 4.95 -0.11 -20.33
C THR A 18 6.06 -1.16 -20.32
N THR A 19 7.33 -0.73 -20.26
CA THR A 19 8.48 -1.62 -20.20
C THR A 19 8.53 -2.36 -18.85
N ALA A 20 8.21 -1.65 -17.76
CA ALA A 20 8.07 -2.27 -16.44
C ALA A 20 6.88 -3.25 -16.36
N ARG A 21 5.89 -3.18 -17.25
CA ARG A 21 4.79 -4.14 -17.34
C ARG A 21 5.10 -5.35 -18.22
N ASP A 22 6.34 -5.51 -18.66
CA ASP A 22 6.80 -6.69 -19.37
C ASP A 22 7.51 -7.64 -18.38
N PRO A 23 7.03 -8.88 -18.18
CA PRO A 23 7.71 -9.83 -17.30
C PRO A 23 9.05 -10.31 -17.87
N ALA A 24 9.28 -10.17 -19.19
CA ALA A 24 10.58 -10.43 -19.78
C ALA A 24 11.65 -9.40 -19.38
N SER A 25 11.24 -8.23 -18.86
CA SER A 25 12.15 -7.23 -18.32
C SER A 25 12.64 -7.57 -16.90
N ILE A 26 12.23 -8.70 -16.32
CA ILE A 26 12.63 -9.14 -14.99
C ILE A 26 13.89 -10.01 -15.12
N ASP A 27 15.04 -9.36 -14.98
CA ASP A 27 16.36 -10.01 -15.01
C ASP A 27 16.72 -10.63 -13.65
N ASP A 28 17.90 -10.30 -13.11
CA ASP A 28 18.44 -10.85 -11.87
C ASP A 28 17.67 -10.28 -10.67
N THR A 29 17.02 -11.16 -9.92
CA THR A 29 16.17 -10.80 -8.79
C THR A 29 17.00 -10.71 -7.50
N GLY A 30 16.77 -9.66 -6.71
CA GLY A 30 17.42 -9.42 -5.43
C GLY A 30 16.61 -9.91 -4.24
N GLU A 31 17.19 -9.78 -3.04
CA GLU A 31 16.47 -10.11 -1.80
C GLU A 31 15.32 -9.10 -1.53
N PRO A 32 14.07 -9.56 -1.33
CA PRO A 32 12.90 -8.70 -1.10
C PRO A 32 12.95 -7.79 0.15
N THR A 33 13.85 -8.10 1.10
CA THR A 33 13.96 -7.54 2.46
C THR A 33 12.63 -7.58 3.26
N ASP A 34 12.60 -6.97 4.44
CA ASP A 34 11.37 -6.77 5.22
C ASP A 34 10.62 -5.49 4.82
N GLY A 35 10.95 -4.85 3.70
CA GLY A 35 10.33 -3.59 3.30
C GLY A 35 10.86 -2.35 4.02
N ARG A 36 11.92 -2.49 4.81
CA ARG A 36 12.68 -1.33 5.31
C ARG A 36 13.36 -0.61 4.14
N SER A 37 13.05 0.67 3.99
CA SER A 37 13.78 1.62 3.16
C SER A 37 14.97 2.19 3.93
N ASP A 38 15.99 2.67 3.24
CA ASP A 38 17.18 3.33 3.83
C ASP A 38 18.06 2.37 4.63
N ILE A 39 18.47 1.28 3.98
CA ILE A 39 19.51 0.37 4.47
C ILE A 39 20.78 0.55 3.64
N ASP A 40 21.92 0.09 4.16
CA ASP A 40 23.15 0.02 3.36
C ASP A 40 22.88 -0.80 2.09
N ASP A 41 23.29 -0.27 0.92
CA ASP A 41 23.04 -0.88 -0.40
C ASP A 41 21.54 -0.95 -0.81
N ASP A 42 20.74 0.08 -0.46
CA ASP A 42 19.37 0.26 -1.00
C ASP A 42 19.38 0.84 -2.44
N LEU A 43 18.25 0.63 -3.14
CA LEU A 43 18.00 1.26 -4.42
C LEU A 43 17.94 2.78 -4.25
N ASN A 44 18.46 3.51 -5.24
CA ASN A 44 18.15 4.93 -5.37
C ASN A 44 16.70 5.08 -5.88
N TRP A 45 15.74 5.20 -4.97
CA TRP A 45 14.30 5.20 -5.28
C TRP A 45 13.87 6.30 -6.27
N ASP A 46 14.62 7.39 -6.32
CA ASP A 46 14.37 8.55 -7.19
C ASP A 46 15.11 8.46 -8.54
N ASP A 47 15.87 7.38 -8.78
CA ASP A 47 16.56 7.19 -10.05
C ASP A 47 15.60 6.75 -11.16
N ALA A 48 15.16 7.71 -11.96
CA ALA A 48 14.35 7.47 -13.14
C ALA A 48 15.13 6.88 -14.32
N SER A 49 16.47 6.89 -14.27
CA SER A 49 17.33 6.41 -15.36
C SER A 49 17.59 4.90 -15.32
N ALA A 50 17.30 4.26 -14.18
CA ALA A 50 17.36 2.82 -13.98
C ALA A 50 16.16 2.08 -14.62
N THR A 51 15.78 2.47 -15.84
CA THR A 51 14.71 1.82 -16.60
C THR A 51 15.09 0.37 -16.92
N PRO A 52 14.16 -0.60 -16.80
CA PRO A 52 14.43 -1.99 -17.16
C PRO A 52 14.89 -2.11 -18.61
N ASP A 53 15.84 -3.02 -18.87
CA ASP A 53 16.21 -3.39 -20.25
C ASP A 53 15.13 -4.32 -20.79
N GLY A 54 14.04 -3.73 -21.28
CA GLY A 54 13.06 -4.46 -22.06
C GLY A 54 13.46 -4.39 -23.52
N GLY A 55 13.75 -5.54 -24.13
CA GLY A 55 13.73 -5.66 -25.59
C GLY A 55 12.42 -5.13 -26.17
N GLU A 56 12.34 -4.99 -27.50
CA GLU A 56 11.23 -4.33 -28.20
C GLU A 56 9.86 -4.68 -27.60
N ALA A 57 9.27 -3.70 -26.89
CA ALA A 57 8.13 -3.89 -26.01
C ALA A 57 7.00 -4.62 -26.75
N VAL A 58 6.75 -5.88 -26.39
CA VAL A 58 5.66 -6.64 -26.98
C VAL A 58 4.36 -6.07 -26.44
N ALA A 59 3.44 -5.71 -27.34
CA ALA A 59 2.14 -5.17 -26.96
C ALA A 59 1.43 -6.12 -25.96
N PRO A 60 0.79 -5.60 -24.90
CA PRO A 60 0.43 -6.34 -23.69
C PRO A 60 -0.82 -7.23 -23.82
N ALA A 61 -0.98 -7.95 -24.93
CA ALA A 61 -2.08 -8.89 -25.10
C ALA A 61 -1.58 -10.32 -24.81
N ASP A 62 -2.12 -10.93 -23.76
CA ASP A 62 -2.05 -12.36 -23.41
C ASP A 62 -0.81 -12.86 -22.62
N VAL A 63 -0.33 -12.08 -21.63
CA VAL A 63 0.57 -12.63 -20.60
C VAL A 63 -0.18 -12.78 -19.29
N ASP A 64 -0.18 -13.99 -18.72
CA ASP A 64 -0.91 -14.32 -17.49
C ASP A 64 -0.42 -13.52 -16.27
N ASP A 65 0.88 -13.19 -16.23
CA ASP A 65 1.52 -12.45 -15.15
C ASP A 65 2.37 -11.26 -15.66
N PRO A 66 1.73 -10.16 -16.11
CA PRO A 66 2.41 -9.04 -16.78
C PRO A 66 3.40 -8.31 -15.85
N TRP A 67 3.18 -8.36 -14.54
CA TRP A 67 4.06 -7.75 -13.56
C TRP A 67 5.06 -8.76 -12.95
N GLY A 68 5.04 -10.04 -13.31
CA GLY A 68 5.85 -11.05 -12.61
C GLY A 68 5.51 -11.17 -11.11
N VAL A 69 4.26 -10.89 -10.75
CA VAL A 69 3.80 -10.90 -9.36
C VAL A 69 3.67 -12.34 -8.85
N ASP A 70 3.16 -13.27 -9.65
CA ASP A 70 3.09 -14.67 -9.21
C ASP A 70 4.50 -15.21 -8.97
N ARG A 71 5.44 -14.92 -9.88
CA ARG A 71 6.86 -15.24 -9.70
C ARG A 71 7.41 -14.68 -8.39
N PHE A 72 7.11 -13.42 -8.07
CA PHE A 72 7.52 -12.82 -6.79
C PHE A 72 6.96 -13.59 -5.59
N PHE A 73 5.67 -13.93 -5.60
CA PHE A 73 5.04 -14.66 -4.49
C PHE A 73 5.53 -16.11 -4.37
N GLU A 74 5.96 -16.74 -5.47
CA GLU A 74 6.61 -18.06 -5.46
C GLU A 74 8.02 -18.02 -4.86
N GLU A 75 8.78 -16.95 -5.11
CA GLU A 75 10.15 -16.78 -4.62
C GLU A 75 10.22 -16.24 -3.18
N VAL A 76 9.17 -15.59 -2.68
CA VAL A 76 9.18 -14.98 -1.34
C VAL A 76 8.88 -16.01 -0.24
N ASP A 77 9.87 -16.31 0.61
CA ASP A 77 9.71 -17.25 1.73
C ASP A 77 8.97 -16.66 2.96
N ARG A 78 8.35 -15.48 2.83
CA ARG A 78 7.85 -14.69 3.98
C ARG A 78 6.53 -13.97 3.70
N PRO A 79 5.70 -13.70 4.73
CA PRO A 79 4.44 -13.00 4.52
C PRO A 79 4.63 -11.58 3.98
N THR A 80 3.83 -11.21 3.00
CA THR A 80 3.78 -9.91 2.31
C THR A 80 2.86 -8.90 3.00
N TYR A 81 2.91 -8.84 4.34
CA TYR A 81 2.07 -7.91 5.13
C TYR A 81 0.55 -8.02 4.87
N GLY A 82 0.07 -9.20 4.50
CA GLY A 82 -1.35 -9.43 4.20
C GLY A 82 -1.80 -8.95 2.82
N VAL A 83 -0.85 -8.62 1.93
CA VAL A 83 -1.12 -8.31 0.52
C VAL A 83 -1.13 -9.59 -0.29
N ASP A 84 -2.19 -9.81 -1.06
CA ASP A 84 -2.31 -10.92 -2.01
C ASP A 84 -1.84 -10.52 -3.42
N PRO A 85 -1.57 -11.48 -4.33
CA PRO A 85 -1.10 -11.21 -5.70
C PRO A 85 -1.97 -10.21 -6.48
N GLU A 86 -3.28 -10.34 -6.42
CA GLU A 86 -4.21 -9.43 -7.10
C GLU A 86 -4.08 -7.99 -6.59
N GLN A 87 -4.03 -7.80 -5.26
CA GLN A 87 -3.88 -6.49 -4.64
C GLN A 87 -2.55 -5.83 -5.04
N LEU A 88 -1.46 -6.61 -5.14
CA LEU A 88 -0.18 -6.09 -5.59
C LEU A 88 -0.22 -5.66 -7.07
N ARG A 89 -0.84 -6.45 -7.95
CA ARG A 89 -1.01 -6.09 -9.37
C ARG A 89 -1.80 -4.80 -9.53
N ASP A 90 -2.92 -4.68 -8.82
CA ASP A 90 -3.75 -3.48 -8.84
C ASP A 90 -2.97 -2.25 -8.35
N GLY A 91 -2.15 -2.41 -7.31
CA GLY A 91 -1.26 -1.37 -6.82
C GLY A 91 -0.21 -0.93 -7.84
N LEU A 92 0.42 -1.88 -8.55
CA LEU A 92 1.39 -1.57 -9.62
C LEU A 92 0.71 -0.91 -10.82
N GLU A 93 -0.48 -1.35 -11.19
CA GLU A 93 -1.28 -0.76 -12.25
C GLU A 93 -1.71 0.68 -11.89
N LEU A 94 -2.06 0.93 -10.63
CA LEU A 94 -2.33 2.27 -10.13
C LEU A 94 -1.08 3.15 -10.24
N LEU A 95 0.07 2.68 -9.73
CA LEU A 95 1.33 3.42 -9.80
C LEU A 95 1.78 3.71 -11.23
N ALA A 96 1.54 2.80 -12.16
CA ALA A 96 1.86 2.96 -13.58
C ALA A 96 0.99 4.03 -14.28
N ARG A 97 -0.23 4.26 -13.78
CA ARG A 97 -1.16 5.28 -14.32
C ARG A 97 -1.07 6.62 -13.61
N THR A 98 -0.55 6.64 -12.39
CA THR A 98 -0.53 7.83 -11.54
C THR A 98 0.80 8.57 -11.66
N GLU A 99 0.73 9.82 -12.12
CA GLU A 99 1.86 10.76 -12.12
C GLU A 99 2.01 11.51 -10.78
N ASP A 100 1.04 11.38 -9.88
CA ASP A 100 0.99 12.12 -8.61
C ASP A 100 1.76 11.40 -7.48
N ASP A 101 2.61 12.16 -6.78
CA ASP A 101 3.34 11.72 -5.58
C ASP A 101 2.51 11.82 -4.29
N SER A 102 1.22 12.15 -4.39
CA SER A 102 0.36 12.36 -3.23
C SER A 102 -0.82 11.40 -3.22
N VAL A 103 -1.04 10.76 -2.06
CA VAL A 103 -2.19 9.90 -1.83
C VAL A 103 -3.05 10.48 -0.71
N TRP A 104 -4.36 10.44 -0.92
CA TRP A 104 -5.32 10.83 0.11
C TRP A 104 -5.50 9.70 1.11
N VAL A 105 -4.93 9.87 2.29
CA VAL A 105 -5.14 8.95 3.41
C VAL A 105 -6.33 9.44 4.22
N SER A 106 -7.39 8.63 4.31
CA SER A 106 -8.48 8.91 5.25
C SER A 106 -7.97 8.72 6.69
N PRO A 107 -7.94 9.77 7.53
CA PRO A 107 -7.54 9.60 8.92
C PRO A 107 -8.52 8.67 9.62
N GLY A 108 -8.02 7.66 10.34
CA GLY A 108 -8.87 6.85 11.19
C GLY A 108 -9.54 7.73 12.25
N LEU A 109 -10.85 7.59 12.45
CA LEU A 109 -11.56 8.32 13.49
C LEU A 109 -11.10 7.78 14.86
N PRO A 110 -10.44 8.57 15.73
CA PRO A 110 -9.85 8.05 16.98
C PRO A 110 -10.93 7.83 18.04
N PHE A 111 -11.76 6.80 17.87
CA PHE A 111 -12.96 6.56 18.67
C PHE A 111 -12.70 6.36 20.16
N VAL A 112 -11.49 5.91 20.52
CA VAL A 112 -11.07 5.71 21.92
C VAL A 112 -11.09 7.03 22.71
N VAL A 113 -10.70 8.15 22.10
CA VAL A 113 -10.62 9.45 22.79
C VAL A 113 -12.00 9.96 23.24
N PRO A 114 -13.02 10.11 22.35
CA PRO A 114 -14.34 10.54 22.78
C PRO A 114 -15.02 9.50 23.69
N MET A 115 -14.78 8.20 23.49
CA MET A 115 -15.30 7.16 24.38
C MET A 115 -14.71 7.27 25.79
N PHE A 116 -13.41 7.49 25.92
CA PHE A 116 -12.75 7.68 27.21
C PHE A 116 -13.23 8.96 27.91
N LEU A 117 -13.42 10.05 27.16
CA LEU A 117 -14.01 11.27 27.71
C LEU A 117 -15.43 11.01 28.24
N GLY A 118 -16.26 10.30 27.46
CA GLY A 118 -17.59 9.89 27.89
C GLY A 118 -17.56 9.04 29.17
N LEU A 119 -16.59 8.14 29.30
CA LEU A 119 -16.40 7.32 30.50
C LEU A 119 -16.02 8.17 31.73
N LEU A 120 -15.09 9.12 31.59
CA LEU A 120 -14.73 10.02 32.69
C LEU A 120 -15.93 10.86 33.14
N VAL A 121 -16.72 11.36 32.19
CA VAL A 121 -17.94 12.11 32.46
C VAL A 121 -18.96 11.24 33.18
N ALA A 122 -19.15 9.98 32.75
CA ALA A 122 -20.06 9.05 33.40
C ALA A 122 -19.61 8.71 34.84
N PHE A 123 -18.32 8.53 35.10
CA PHE A 123 -17.83 8.28 36.46
C PHE A 123 -17.89 9.50 37.38
N THR A 124 -17.73 10.71 36.84
CA THR A 124 -17.69 11.95 37.64
C THR A 124 -19.07 12.54 37.91
N TYR A 125 -19.95 12.51 36.92
CA TYR A 125 -21.27 13.14 36.98
C TYR A 125 -22.43 12.14 36.94
N GLY A 126 -22.14 10.85 36.75
CA GLY A 126 -23.17 9.82 36.61
C GLY A 126 -23.87 9.92 35.24
N ASP A 127 -25.14 9.55 35.21
CA ASP A 127 -25.90 9.43 33.97
C ASP A 127 -26.50 10.77 33.49
N LEU A 128 -25.62 11.63 32.96
CA LEU A 128 -26.00 12.91 32.38
C LEU A 128 -26.92 12.77 31.16
N LEU A 129 -26.80 11.66 30.41
CA LEU A 129 -27.63 11.42 29.23
C LEU A 129 -29.08 11.16 29.64
N PHE A 130 -29.32 10.30 30.62
CA PHE A 130 -30.67 10.05 31.14
C PHE A 130 -31.23 11.26 31.89
N ALA A 131 -30.39 12.03 32.59
CA ALA A 131 -30.82 13.29 33.19
C ALA A 131 -31.30 14.30 32.13
N LEU A 132 -30.57 14.44 31.03
CA LEU A 132 -30.92 15.30 29.90
C LEU A 132 -32.19 14.80 29.18
N LEU A 133 -32.29 13.49 28.90
CA LEU A 133 -33.47 12.89 28.27
C LEU A 133 -34.71 13.05 29.15
N GLY A 134 -34.57 12.87 30.46
CA GLY A 134 -35.63 13.11 31.44
C GLY A 134 -36.08 14.57 31.42
N TRP A 135 -35.14 15.52 31.37
CA TRP A 135 -35.46 16.95 31.24
C TRP A 135 -36.17 17.30 29.92
N LEU A 136 -35.80 16.64 28.82
CA LEU A 136 -36.47 16.79 27.51
C LEU A 136 -37.82 16.07 27.43
N GLY A 137 -38.26 15.41 28.51
CA GLY A 137 -39.56 14.74 28.61
C GLY A 137 -39.61 13.32 28.03
N LEU A 138 -38.45 12.71 27.76
CA LEU A 138 -38.30 11.37 27.18
C LEU A 138 -37.98 10.28 28.23
N GLY A 139 -38.07 10.60 29.53
CA GLY A 139 -37.81 9.65 30.62
C GLY A 139 -38.90 8.59 30.76
N ILE A 140 -38.52 7.32 30.78
CA ILE A 140 -39.40 6.20 31.15
C ILE A 140 -39.60 6.24 32.67
N ALA A 141 -40.86 6.18 33.12
CA ALA A 141 -41.25 6.14 34.54
C ALA A 141 -40.83 4.84 35.24
#